data_AF-A0A151UGJ0-F1
#
_entry.id   AF-A0A151UGJ0-F1
#
_cell.length_a   1.000
_cell.length_b   1.000
_cell.length_c   1.000
_cell.angle_alpha   90.00
_cell.angle_beta   90.00
_cell.angle_gamma   90.00
#
_symmetry.space_group_name_H-M   'P 1'
#
loop_
_entity.id
_entity.type
_entity.pdbx_description
1 polymer ?
#
loop_
_entity_poly.entity_id
_entity_poly.type
_entity_poly.pdbx_seq_one_letter_code
_entity_poly.pdbx_strand_id
1 'polypeptide(L)' 'KRIRMQGFIIFDDYGSQYPEFNQQMSEWLKDGKIKYKEHMVQGLDNTINAFNGMLKGENFGKVVVKL' A
#
# COMPACT_ATOMS: atom_id res chain seq x y z
N LYS A 1 -6.36 14.69 30.20
CA LYS A 1 -6.08 14.61 28.74
C LYS A 1 -7.10 13.65 28.10
N ARG A 2 -7.60 13.91 26.89
CA ARG A 2 -8.54 13.03 26.16
C ARG A 2 -7.82 12.35 24.98
N ILE A 3 -8.04 11.05 24.78
CA ILE A 3 -7.45 10.24 23.69
C ILE A 3 -8.59 9.61 22.89
N ARG A 4 -8.44 9.48 21.56
CA ARG A 4 -9.37 8.74 20.68
C ARG A 4 -8.63 7.55 20.05
N MET A 5 -9.22 6.37 20.18
CA MET A 5 -8.81 5.15 19.48
C MET A 5 -9.97 4.71 18.58
N GLN A 6 -9.71 4.56 17.28
CA GLN A 6 -10.72 4.21 16.29
C GLN A 6 -10.09 3.28 15.26
N GLY A 7 -10.61 2.07 15.15
CA GLY A 7 -10.33 1.18 14.02
C GLY A 7 -11.16 1.60 12.80
N PHE A 8 -10.71 1.20 11.62
CA PHE A 8 -11.46 1.39 10.38
C PHE A 8 -11.14 0.26 9.39
N ILE A 9 -12.06 0.01 8.48
CA ILE A 9 -11.94 -0.90 7.35
C ILE A 9 -12.12 -0.05 6.08
N ILE A 10 -11.09 0.00 5.24
CA ILE A 10 -11.03 0.93 4.09
C ILE A 10 -12.25 0.83 3.16
N PHE A 11 -12.74 -0.40 2.94
CA PHE A 11 -13.86 -0.65 2.04
C PHE A 11 -15.23 -0.26 2.65
N ASP A 12 -15.35 -0.29 3.97
CA ASP A 12 -16.61 0.00 4.67
C ASP A 12 -16.72 1.48 5.02
N ASP A 13 -15.63 2.06 5.53
CA ASP A 13 -15.62 3.42 6.08
C ASP A 13 -15.27 4.48 5.03
N TYR A 14 -14.50 4.11 3.99
CA TYR A 14 -13.87 5.09 3.09
C TYR A 14 -13.96 4.79 1.59
N GLY A 15 -14.80 3.82 1.18
CA GLY A 15 -14.91 3.44 -0.22
C GLY A 15 -15.36 4.58 -1.15
N SER A 16 -16.25 5.45 -0.68
CA SER A 16 -16.80 6.57 -1.48
C SER A 16 -15.80 7.71 -1.69
N GLN A 17 -14.76 7.82 -0.88
CA GLN A 17 -13.70 8.83 -0.95
C GLN A 17 -12.58 8.43 -1.91
N TYR A 18 -12.59 7.20 -2.43
CA TYR A 18 -11.55 6.72 -3.34
C TYR A 18 -11.33 7.61 -4.57
N PRO A 19 -12.36 8.15 -5.25
CA PRO A 19 -12.15 9.04 -6.41
C PRO A 19 -11.36 10.30 -6.06
N GLU A 20 -11.68 10.95 -4.93
CA GLU A 20 -10.99 12.14 -4.44
C GLU A 20 -9.54 11.80 -4.07
N PHE A 21 -9.34 10.71 -3.33
CA PHE A 21 -8.02 10.21 -2.98
C PHE A 21 -7.15 9.97 -4.22
N ASN A 22 -7.70 9.32 -5.24
CA ASN A 22 -6.95 8.98 -6.45
C ASN A 22 -6.51 10.24 -7.21
N GLN A 23 -7.38 11.25 -7.32
CA GLN A 23 -7.04 12.53 -7.94
C GLN A 23 -5.86 13.19 -7.19
N GLN A 24 -6.00 13.36 -5.87
CA GLN A 24 -5.00 14.05 -5.07
C GLN A 24 -3.66 13.30 -5.00
N MET A 25 -3.69 11.98 -4.80
CA MET A 25 -2.49 11.15 -4.76
C MET A 25 -1.73 11.17 -6.10
N SER A 26 -2.47 11.15 -7.22
CA SER A 26 -1.88 11.25 -8.55
C SER A 26 -1.13 12.57 -8.76
N GLU A 27 -1.68 13.68 -8.28
CA GLU A 27 -1.01 14.99 -8.30
C GLU A 27 0.25 14.99 -7.43
N TRP A 28 0.18 14.45 -6.22
CA TRP A 28 1.34 14.39 -5.31
C TRP A 28 2.48 13.51 -5.84
N LEU A 29 2.17 12.42 -6.53
CA LEU A 29 3.15 11.58 -7.20
C LEU A 29 3.82 12.32 -8.36
N LYS A 30 3.03 13.02 -9.19
CA LYS A 30 3.56 13.85 -10.31
C LYS A 30 4.45 14.97 -9.80
N ASP A 31 4.05 15.64 -8.72
CA ASP A 31 4.80 16.73 -8.09
C ASP A 31 6.03 16.25 -7.29
N GLY A 32 6.25 14.94 -7.17
CA GLY A 32 7.33 14.37 -6.37
C GLY A 32 7.19 14.57 -4.86
N LYS A 33 6.01 15.03 -4.39
CA LYS A 33 5.69 15.21 -2.96
C LYS A 33 5.61 13.86 -2.23
N ILE A 34 5.32 12.79 -2.96
CA ILE A 34 5.32 11.42 -2.45
C ILE A 34 6.32 10.58 -3.23
N LYS A 35 7.20 9.89 -2.50
CA LYS A 35 8.11 8.89 -3.05
C LYS A 35 7.55 7.51 -2.73
N TYR A 36 7.14 6.80 -3.78
CA TYR A 36 6.63 5.44 -3.67
C TYR A 36 7.76 4.44 -3.95
N LYS A 37 7.82 3.37 -3.16
CA LYS A 37 8.83 2.32 -3.30
C LYS A 37 8.18 0.95 -3.29
N GLU A 38 8.59 0.13 -4.25
CA GLU A 38 8.15 -1.25 -4.41
C GLU A 38 9.30 -2.21 -4.12
N HIS A 39 8.93 -3.35 -3.54
CA HIS A 39 9.73 -4.56 -3.53
C HIS A 39 9.14 -5.50 -4.59
N MET A 40 9.76 -5.50 -5.77
CA MET A 40 9.32 -6.28 -6.92
C MET A 40 9.85 -7.71 -6.85
N VAL A 41 8.96 -8.69 -6.92
CA VAL A 41 9.27 -10.11 -7.03
C VAL A 41 8.87 -10.60 -8.42
N GLN A 42 9.72 -11.37 -9.09
CA GLN A 42 9.43 -11.88 -10.44
C GLN A 42 8.76 -13.26 -10.37
N GLY A 43 7.74 -13.47 -11.19
CA GLY A 43 7.10 -14.77 -11.40
C GLY A 43 6.12 -15.17 -10.30
N LEU A 44 4.98 -15.74 -10.71
CA LEU A 44 3.96 -16.22 -9.79
C LEU A 44 4.45 -17.33 -8.86
N ASP A 45 5.41 -18.14 -9.32
CA ASP A 45 6.00 -19.23 -8.54
C ASP A 45 6.64 -18.74 -7.23
N ASN A 46 7.06 -17.46 -7.19
CA ASN A 46 7.66 -16.85 -6.00
C ASN A 46 6.65 -16.22 -5.03
N THR A 47 5.35 -16.26 -5.32
CA THR A 47 4.31 -15.58 -4.51
C THR A 47 4.30 -16.03 -3.05
N ILE A 48 4.40 -17.35 -2.80
CA ILE A 48 4.38 -17.89 -1.44
C ILE A 48 5.58 -17.38 -0.64
N ASN A 49 6.76 -17.38 -1.24
CA ASN A 49 7.98 -16.87 -0.60
C ASN A 49 7.88 -15.36 -0.35
N ALA A 50 7.40 -14.60 -1.32
CA ALA A 50 7.21 -13.15 -1.20
C ALA A 50 6.23 -12.79 -0.08
N PHE A 51 5.11 -13.53 0.03
CA PHE A 51 4.13 -13.32 1.08
C PHE A 51 4.67 -13.67 2.47
N ASN A 52 5.39 -14.79 2.59
CA ASN A 52 6.03 -15.17 3.85
C ASN A 52 7.08 -14.15 4.29
N GLY A 53 7.91 -13.66 3.36
CA GLY A 53 8.89 -12.61 3.64
C GLY A 53 8.23 -11.30 4.08
N MET A 54 7.11 -10.92 3.46
CA MET A 54 6.32 -9.75 3.85
C MET A 54 5.84 -9.85 5.31
N LEU A 55 5.30 -11.01 5.72
CA LEU A 55 4.84 -11.22 7.09
C LEU A 55 5.98 -11.24 8.12
N LYS A 56 7.20 -11.59 7.68
CA LYS A 56 8.42 -11.53 8.49
C LYS A 56 9.08 -10.15 8.52
N GLY A 57 8.60 -9.20 7.72
CA GLY A 57 9.17 -7.86 7.62
C GLY A 57 10.46 -7.78 6.78
N GLU A 58 10.67 -8.73 5.87
CA GLU A 58 11.87 -8.79 5.01
C GLU A 58 11.80 -7.80 3.83
N ASN A 59 10.64 -7.21 3.56
CA ASN A 59 10.44 -6.28 2.47
C ASN A 59 10.72 -4.82 2.86
N PHE A 60 11.24 -4.06 1.90
CA PHE A 60 11.34 -2.61 2.01
C PHE A 60 10.52 -1.93 0.92
N GLY A 61 9.34 -1.45 1.29
CA GLY A 61 8.32 -0.92 0.38
C GLY A 61 7.19 -1.91 0.12
N LYS A 62 6.29 -1.57 -0.81
CA LYS A 62 5.13 -2.41 -1.14
C LYS A 62 5.57 -3.64 -1.96
N VAL A 63 5.24 -4.84 -1.48
CA VAL A 63 5.54 -6.08 -2.21
C VAL A 63 4.61 -6.22 -3.41
N VAL A 64 5.18 -6.45 -4.59
CA VAL A 64 4.44 -6.63 -5.85
C VAL A 64 5.04 -7.82 -6.60
N VAL A 65 4.21 -8.77 -7.02
CA VAL A 65 4.63 -9.86 -7.90
C VAL A 65 4.38 -9.45 -9.35
N LYS A 66 5.44 -9.45 -10.15
CA LYS A 66 5.39 -9.18 -11.60
C LYS A 66 5.24 -10.50 -12.35
N LEU A 67 4.28 -10.54 -13.27
CA LEU A 67 4.00 -11.66 -14.18
C LEU A 67 5.03 -11.75 -15.31
#